data_AF-A0A2E0CSG6-F1
#
_entry.id   AF-A0A2E0CSG6-F1
#
_cell.length_a   1.000
_cell.length_b   1.000
_cell.length_c   1.000
_cell.angle_alpha   90.00
_cell.angle_beta   90.00
_cell.angle_gamma   90.00
#
_symmetry.space_group_name_H-M   'P 1'
#
loop_
_entity.id
_entity.type
_entity.pdbx_description
1 polymer ?
#
loop_
_entity_poly.entity_id
_entity_poly.type
_entity_poly.pdbx_seq_one_letter_code
_entity_poly.pdbx_strand_id
1 'polypeptide(L)' 'LESIEIKRRGAVRQAKLYYLRERSGRSARIKEKLAQ' A
#
# COMPACT_ATOMS: atom_id res chain seq x y z
N LEU A 1 7.44 -22.78 1.86
CA LEU A 1 6.83 -21.50 1.44
C LEU A 1 5.84 -21.81 0.34
N GLU A 2 4.58 -21.98 0.70
CA GLU A 2 3.49 -22.03 -0.27
C GLU A 2 3.24 -20.62 -0.83
N SER A 3 2.62 -20.53 -2.00
CA SER A 3 2.48 -19.30 -2.79
C SER A 3 1.91 -18.10 -2.01
N ILE A 4 2.37 -16.89 -2.34
CA ILE A 4 1.81 -15.64 -1.82
C ILE A 4 0.89 -15.01 -2.87
N GLU A 5 -0.38 -14.83 -2.52
CA GLU A 5 -1.36 -14.17 -3.37
C GLU A 5 -1.45 -12.67 -3.05
N ILE A 6 -1.40 -11.83 -4.09
CA ILE A 6 -1.53 -10.37 -3.95
C ILE A 6 -3.00 -9.99 -4.02
N LYS A 7 -3.56 -9.49 -2.91
CA LYS A 7 -4.97 -9.05 -2.85
C LYS A 7 -5.24 -7.76 -3.62
N ARG A 8 -4.40 -6.73 -3.48
CA ARG A 8 -4.55 -5.40 -4.09
C ARG A 8 -3.21 -4.73 -4.34
N ARG A 9 -3.14 -3.87 -5.35
CA ARG A 9 -1.95 -3.08 -5.68
C ARG A 9 -2.19 -1.61 -5.31
N GLY A 10 -1.37 -1.06 -4.41
CA GLY A 10 -1.44 0.35 -4.03
C GLY A 10 -0.63 1.26 -4.95
N ALA A 11 -1.11 2.47 -5.21
CA ALA A 11 -0.37 3.52 -5.90
C ALA A 11 0.47 4.32 -4.90
N VAL A 12 1.78 4.09 -4.89
CA VAL A 12 2.76 4.80 -4.05
C VAL A 12 3.89 5.37 -4.91
N ARG A 13 4.50 6.46 -4.45
CA ARG A 13 5.64 7.10 -5.14
C ARG A 13 7.00 6.81 -4.47
N GLN A 14 6.98 6.32 -3.24
CA GLN A 14 8.19 6.00 -2.48
C GLN A 14 8.42 4.49 -2.46
N ALA A 15 9.68 4.07 -2.59
CA ALA A 15 10.08 2.66 -2.49
C ALA A 15 9.93 2.11 -1.06
N LYS A 16 10.08 2.97 -0.04
CA LYS A 16 9.94 2.64 1.38
C LYS A 16 8.87 3.52 2.01
N LEU A 17 7.86 2.93 2.65
CA LEU A 17 6.68 3.62 3.16
C LEU A 17 6.79 3.92 4.67
N TYR A 18 7.92 4.48 5.10
CA TYR A 18 8.16 4.72 6.53
C TYR A 18 7.20 5.74 7.15
N TYR A 19 6.69 6.68 6.34
CA TYR A 19 5.68 7.64 6.78
C TYR A 19 4.37 6.99 7.24
N LEU A 20 4.10 5.72 6.90
CA LEU A 20 2.91 5.01 7.39
C LEU A 20 3.03 4.62 8.86
N ARG A 21 4.24 4.56 9.42
CA ARG A 21 4.45 4.18 10.83
C ARG A 21 3.85 5.18 11.81
N GLU A 22 3.81 6.45 11.42
CA GLU A 22 3.28 7.56 12.22
C GLU A 22 1.82 7.87 11.89
N ARG A 23 1.24 7.22 10.86
CA ARG A 23 -0.13 7.48 10.39
C ARG A 23 -1.08 6.37 10.81
N SER A 24 -2.29 6.76 11.20
CA SER A 24 -3.33 5.82 11.59
C SER A 24 -4.71 6.21 11.03
N GLY A 25 -5.64 5.25 11.08
CA GLY A 25 -7.02 5.44 10.65
C GLY A 25 -7.15 5.83 9.16
N ARG A 26 -7.96 6.87 8.89
CA ARG A 26 -8.22 7.33 7.52
C ARG A 26 -6.96 7.85 6.82
N SER A 27 -6.00 8.39 7.56
CA SER A 27 -4.78 9.01 7.03
C SER A 27 -3.74 8.02 6.49
N ALA A 28 -3.81 6.76 6.94
CA ALA A 28 -2.91 5.69 6.52
C ALA A 28 -3.39 4.96 5.25
N ARG A 29 -4.57 5.28 4.74
CA ARG A 29 -5.14 4.59 3.56
C ARG A 29 -4.33 4.94 2.30
N ILE A 30 -3.89 3.90 1.61
CA ILE A 30 -3.22 3.99 0.31
C ILE A 30 -4.27 3.87 -0.79
N LYS A 31 -4.19 4.74 -1.80
CA LYS A 31 -5.06 4.64 -2.98
C LYS A 31 -4.71 3.41 -3.80
N GLU A 32 -5.72 2.75 -4.34
CA GLU A 32 -5.51 1.63 -5.26
C GLU A 32 -4.89 2.12 -6.58
N LYS A 33 -4.02 1.30 -7.16
CA LYS A 33 -3.48 1.54 -8.49
C LYS A 33 -4.56 1.19 -9.50
N LEU A 34 -5.34 2.21 -9.87
CA LEU A 34 -6.24 2.17 -11.02
C LEU A 34 -5.38 2.19 -12.29
N ALA A 35 -4.76 1.05 -12.59
CA ALA A 35 -4.30 0.78 -13.93
C ALA A 35 -5.52 0.26 -14.69
N GLN A 36 -5.99 1.06 -15.64
CA GLN A 36 -6.84 0.59 -16.71
C GLN A 36 -5.98 -0.07 -17.78
#